data_AF-A0AAD5NPB8-F1
#
_entry.id   AF-A0AAD5NPB8-F1
#
_cell.length_a   1.000
_cell.length_b   1.000
_cell.length_c   1.000
_cell.angle_alpha   90.00
_cell.angle_beta   90.00
_cell.angle_gamma   90.00
#
_symmetry.space_group_name_H-M   'P 1'
#
loop_
_entity.id
_entity.type
_entity.pdbx_description
1 polymer ?
#
loop_
_entity_poly.entity_id
_entity_poly.type
_entity_poly.pdbx_seq_one_letter_code
_entity_poly.pdbx_strand_id
1 'polypeptide(L)'
;MMKTRHDVVFSNGPNSTAANILLYRCQDLGFDPYGDYWRHARKISVQQLLINKRVQSFQHVKNEEVAFLINKIRRSCFNNGGSSVDLTEMIQAVINNIVSRCVLGRRTEEAKWSQQVWGVS
;
A
#
# COMPACT_ATOMS: atom_id res chain seq x y z
N MET A 1 9.82 13.61 -19.74
CA MET A 1 10.65 12.50 -20.26
C MET A 1 9.91 11.87 -21.43
N MET A 2 10.45 12.03 -22.64
CA MET A 2 9.86 11.52 -23.88
C MET A 2 10.23 10.04 -24.01
N LYS A 3 9.26 9.14 -23.84
CA LYS A 3 9.44 7.70 -24.04
C LYS A 3 9.57 7.41 -25.54
N THR A 4 10.53 6.57 -25.92
CA THR A 4 10.72 6.16 -27.32
C THR A 4 9.61 5.21 -27.76
N ARG A 5 9.38 5.07 -29.08
CA ARG A 5 8.26 4.30 -29.65
C ARG A 5 8.21 2.84 -29.15
N HIS A 6 9.36 2.27 -28.78
CA HIS A 6 9.48 0.92 -28.25
C HIS A 6 9.02 0.81 -26.79
N ASP A 7 9.26 1.83 -25.96
CA ASP A 7 8.83 1.82 -24.55
C ASP A 7 7.32 1.72 -24.42
N VAL A 8 6.57 2.30 -25.36
CA VAL A 8 5.10 2.27 -25.38
C VAL A 8 4.58 0.86 -25.65
N VAL A 9 5.21 0.12 -26.56
CA VAL A 9 4.79 -1.24 -26.94
C VAL A 9 4.91 -2.21 -25.78
N PHE A 10 5.95 -2.07 -24.95
CA PHE A 10 6.15 -2.90 -23.75
C PHE A 10 5.48 -2.34 -22.49
N SER A 11 4.91 -1.13 -22.52
CA SER A 11 4.26 -0.53 -21.35
C SER A 11 2.84 -1.02 -21.11
N ASN A 12 2.24 -1.76 -22.06
CA ASN A 12 0.91 -2.31 -21.88
C ASN A 12 0.98 -3.58 -21.03
N GLY A 13 0.34 -3.56 -19.86
CA GLY A 13 0.23 -4.72 -18.98
C GLY A 13 -0.63 -5.84 -19.59
N PRO A 14 -0.46 -7.10 -19.16
CA PRO A 14 -1.32 -8.20 -19.60
C PRO A 14 -2.77 -7.93 -19.16
N ASN A 15 -3.68 -7.90 -20.13
CA ASN A 15 -5.12 -7.80 -19.88
C ASN A 15 -5.65 -9.10 -19.26
N SER A 16 -5.58 -9.20 -17.93
CA SER A 16 -6.16 -10.33 -17.21
C SER A 16 -7.67 -10.13 -17.02
N THR A 17 -8.45 -11.22 -17.12
CA THR A 17 -9.90 -11.18 -16.84
C THR A 17 -10.19 -10.70 -15.42
N ALA A 18 -9.33 -11.07 -14.45
CA ALA A 18 -9.44 -10.63 -13.07
C ALA A 18 -9.26 -9.12 -12.93
N ALA A 19 -8.23 -8.53 -13.56
CA ALA A 19 -8.03 -7.08 -13.57
C ALA A 19 -9.19 -6.35 -14.26
N ASN A 20 -9.75 -6.94 -15.32
CA ASN A 20 -10.91 -6.35 -15.99
C ASN A 20 -12.12 -6.22 -15.06
N ILE A 21 -12.37 -7.22 -14.22
CA ILE A 21 -13.49 -7.24 -13.27
C ILE A 21 -13.19 -6.36 -12.05
N LEU A 22 -11.99 -6.46 -11.48
CA LEU A 22 -11.64 -5.84 -10.20
C LEU A 22 -11.18 -4.39 -10.31
N LEU A 23 -10.58 -4.02 -11.45
CA LEU A 23 -9.88 -2.74 -11.63
C LEU A 23 -10.54 -1.87 -12.69
N TYR A 24 -11.88 -1.82 -12.69
CA TYR A 24 -12.66 -0.95 -13.58
C TYR A 24 -12.26 -1.12 -15.04
N ARG A 25 -12.26 -2.36 -15.54
CA ARG A 25 -11.84 -2.69 -16.91
C ARG A 25 -10.36 -2.37 -17.20
N CYS A 26 -9.50 -2.63 -16.22
CA CYS A 26 -8.08 -2.32 -16.23
C CYS A 26 -7.77 -0.82 -16.31
N GLN A 27 -8.66 0.10 -15.91
CA GLN A 27 -8.39 1.55 -15.94
C GLN A 27 -7.57 2.04 -14.73
N ASP A 28 -6.78 1.18 -14.12
CA ASP A 28 -5.89 1.55 -13.00
C ASP A 28 -4.46 1.85 -13.47
N LEU A 29 -3.66 2.45 -12.60
CA LEU A 29 -2.28 2.85 -12.94
C LEU A 29 -1.34 1.69 -13.27
N GLY A 30 -1.68 0.46 -12.88
CA GLY A 30 -0.87 -0.75 -13.08
C GLY A 30 -1.24 -1.53 -14.34
N PHE A 31 -2.53 -1.64 -14.68
CA PHE A 31 -2.99 -2.45 -15.81
C PHE A 31 -3.53 -1.65 -17.00
N ASP A 32 -3.76 -0.34 -16.88
CA ASP A 32 -4.25 0.45 -18.00
C ASP A 32 -3.19 0.55 -19.10
N PRO A 33 -3.53 0.24 -20.35
CA PRO A 33 -2.62 0.44 -21.47
C PRO A 33 -2.19 1.91 -21.56
N TYR A 34 -0.98 2.10 -22.07
CA TYR A 34 -0.37 3.41 -22.14
C TYR A 34 -1.17 4.34 -23.06
N GLY A 35 -1.85 5.33 -22.48
CA GLY A 35 -2.65 6.32 -23.20
C GLY A 35 -2.74 7.65 -22.46
N ASP A 36 -3.54 8.58 -22.98
CA ASP A 36 -3.71 9.92 -22.39
C ASP A 36 -4.31 9.85 -20.98
N TYR A 37 -5.26 8.93 -20.76
CA TYR A 37 -5.84 8.68 -19.44
C TYR A 37 -4.76 8.23 -18.44
N TRP A 38 -4.04 7.14 -18.73
CA TRP A 38 -2.95 6.67 -17.86
C TRP A 38 -1.90 7.75 -17.58
N ARG A 39 -1.51 8.53 -18.60
CA ARG A 39 -0.55 9.64 -18.44
C ARG A 39 -1.08 10.70 -17.49
N HIS A 40 -2.35 11.06 -17.63
CA HIS A 40 -3.00 12.05 -16.78
C HIS A 40 -3.14 11.55 -15.34
N ALA A 41 -3.66 10.34 -15.15
CA ALA A 41 -3.79 9.70 -13.85
C ALA A 41 -2.42 9.58 -13.16
N ARG A 42 -1.38 9.09 -13.86
CA ARG A 42 -0.01 9.00 -13.33
C ARG A 42 0.53 10.36 -12.94
N LYS A 43 0.29 11.41 -13.75
CA LYS A 43 0.73 12.77 -13.42
C LYS A 43 0.10 13.25 -12.11
N ILE A 44 -1.21 13.08 -11.93
CA ILE A 44 -1.90 13.44 -10.68
C ILE A 44 -1.32 12.64 -9.51
N SER A 45 -1.21 11.32 -9.63
CA SER A 45 -0.70 10.47 -8.55
C SER A 45 0.72 10.84 -8.15
N VAL A 46 1.62 11.11 -9.10
CA VAL A 46 2.99 11.52 -8.78
C VAL A 46 3.03 12.90 -8.14
N GLN A 47 2.30 13.87 -8.69
CA GLN A 47 2.35 15.25 -8.20
C GLN A 47 1.67 15.43 -6.85
N GLN A 48 0.58 14.70 -6.61
CA GLN A 48 -0.19 14.81 -5.38
C GLN A 48 0.29 13.80 -4.35
N LEU A 49 0.32 12.50 -4.68
CA LEU A 49 0.50 11.43 -3.69
C LEU A 49 1.97 11.08 -3.44
N LEU A 50 2.78 11.02 -4.51
CA LEU A 50 4.15 10.49 -4.45
C LEU A 50 5.25 11.55 -4.45
N ILE A 51 4.88 12.82 -4.28
CA ILE A 51 5.87 13.91 -4.16
C ILE A 51 6.66 13.76 -2.87
N ASN A 52 7.97 14.02 -2.91
CA ASN A 52 8.87 13.87 -1.77
C ASN A 52 8.35 14.54 -0.49
N LYS A 53 7.76 15.74 -0.60
CA LYS A 53 7.18 16.45 0.56
C LYS A 53 6.08 15.63 1.24
N ARG A 54 5.19 14.98 0.47
CA ARG A 54 4.10 14.16 1.01
C ARG A 54 4.62 12.82 1.53
N VAL A 55 5.59 12.22 0.85
CA VAL A 55 6.25 11.00 1.35
C VAL A 55 6.93 11.28 2.69
N GLN A 56 7.64 12.40 2.82
CA GLN A 56 8.28 12.83 4.06
C GLN A 56 7.28 13.17 5.16
N SER A 57 6.11 13.74 4.84
CA SER A 57 5.08 13.99 5.87
C SER A 57 4.59 12.70 6.54
N PHE A 58 4.65 11.56 5.85
CA PHE A 58 4.31 10.26 6.41
C PHE A 58 5.49 9.51 7.05
N GLN A 59 6.69 10.11 7.10
CA GLN A 59 7.86 9.47 7.72
C GLN A 59 7.60 9.14 9.20
N HIS A 60 6.87 10.01 9.90
CA HIS A 60 6.49 9.76 11.29
C HIS A 60 5.64 8.49 11.44
N VAL A 61 4.65 8.29 10.57
CA VAL A 61 3.81 7.07 10.54
C VAL A 61 4.70 5.84 10.38
N LYS A 62 5.63 5.85 9.41
CA LYS A 62 6.55 4.73 9.20
C LYS A 62 7.40 4.45 10.45
N ASN A 63 7.94 5.48 11.08
CA ASN A 63 8.76 5.33 12.29
C ASN A 63 7.96 4.71 13.44
N GLU A 64 6.71 5.15 13.64
CA GLU A 64 5.84 4.60 14.68
C GLU A 64 5.48 3.13 14.46
N GLU A 65 5.09 2.75 13.23
CA GLU A 65 4.73 1.36 12.93
C GLU A 65 5.96 0.43 13.01
N VAL A 66 7.15 0.92 12.63
CA VAL A 66 8.40 0.16 12.79
C VAL A 66 8.78 0.01 14.27
N ALA A 67 8.65 1.06 15.07
CA ALA A 67 8.89 0.97 16.51
C ALA A 67 7.94 -0.03 17.18
N PHE A 68 6.66 -0.04 16.76
CA PHE A 68 5.67 -1.02 17.19
C PHE A 68 6.08 -2.45 16.81
N LEU A 69 6.52 -2.67 15.56
CA LEU A 69 7.02 -3.96 15.08
C LEU A 69 8.20 -4.47 15.92
N ILE A 70 9.20 -3.63 16.16
CA ILE A 70 10.39 -3.98 16.95
C ILE A 70 9.97 -4.42 18.37
N ASN A 71 9.06 -3.68 19.00
CA ASN A 71 8.57 -4.02 20.33
C ASN A 71 7.78 -5.35 20.33
N LYS A 72 6.99 -5.61 19.28
CA LYS A 72 6.25 -6.87 19.10
C LYS A 72 7.20 -8.06 18.90
N ILE A 73 8.25 -7.90 18.11
CA ILE A 73 9.31 -8.90 17.93
C ILE A 73 10.00 -9.17 19.27
N ARG A 74 10.43 -8.11 19.97
CA ARG A 74 11.11 -8.25 21.27
C ARG A 74 10.28 -9.04 22.28
N ARG A 75 8.98 -8.75 22.38
CA ARG A 75 8.04 -9.48 23.26
C ARG A 75 7.87 -10.93 22.83
N SER A 76 7.76 -11.19 21.53
CA SER A 76 7.61 -12.54 20.99
C SER A 76 8.84 -13.40 21.28
N CYS A 77 10.05 -12.85 21.09
CA CYS A 77 11.30 -13.54 21.42
C CYS A 77 11.42 -13.86 22.92
N PHE A 78 11.01 -12.93 23.79
CA PHE A 78 11.05 -13.13 25.25
C PHE A 78 10.04 -14.19 25.71
N ASN A 79 8.80 -14.12 25.21
CA ASN A 79 7.72 -15.01 25.63
C ASN A 79 7.89 -16.44 25.11
N ASN A 80 8.48 -16.62 23.93
CA ASN A 80 8.65 -17.94 23.31
C ASN A 80 9.97 -18.63 23.69
N GLY A 81 10.70 -18.12 24.69
CA GLY A 81 11.94 -18.73 25.16
C GLY A 81 13.03 -18.84 24.08
N GLY A 82 13.03 -17.92 23.10
CA GLY A 82 13.95 -17.96 21.96
C GLY A 82 13.53 -18.86 20.79
N SER A 83 12.29 -19.37 20.77
CA SER A 83 11.74 -20.06 19.59
C SER A 83 11.60 -19.12 18.38
N SER A 84 11.47 -19.70 17.19
CA SER A 84 11.31 -18.94 15.95
C SER A 84 10.04 -18.09 15.98
N VAL A 85 10.15 -16.90 15.39
CA VAL A 85 9.06 -15.93 15.29
C VAL A 85 8.71 -15.77 13.82
N ASP A 86 7.46 -16.05 13.44
CA ASP A 86 6.99 -15.78 12.08
C ASP A 86 6.78 -14.27 11.89
N LEU A 87 7.58 -13.68 11.02
CA LEU A 87 7.53 -12.25 10.71
C LEU A 87 6.53 -11.93 9.61
N THR A 88 6.02 -12.92 8.88
CA THR A 88 5.17 -12.74 7.70
C THR A 88 3.93 -11.92 8.04
N GLU A 89 3.15 -12.39 9.02
CA GLU A 89 1.93 -11.71 9.47
C GLU A 89 2.24 -10.35 10.12
N MET A 90 3.35 -10.25 10.85
CA MET A 90 3.73 -9.01 11.52
C MET A 90 4.09 -7.91 10.52
N ILE A 91 4.85 -8.26 9.49
CA ILE A 91 5.23 -7.33 8.41
C ILE A 91 4.00 -6.95 7.59
N GLN A 92 3.15 -7.91 7.24
CA GLN A 92 1.90 -7.63 6.53
C GLN A 92 1.01 -6.66 7.32
N ALA A 93 0.85 -6.86 8.62
CA ALA A 93 0.07 -5.96 9.48
C ALA A 93 0.65 -4.53 9.49
N VAL A 94 1.98 -4.40 9.60
CA VAL A 94 2.67 -3.10 9.58
C VAL A 94 2.51 -2.40 8.24
N ILE A 95 2.68 -3.11 7.12
CA ILE A 95 2.47 -2.54 5.78
C ILE A 95 1.03 -2.03 5.65
N ASN A 96 0.05 -2.84 6.05
CA ASN A 96 -1.36 -2.47 6.00
C ASN A 96 -1.66 -1.24 6.87
N ASN A 97 -1.09 -1.17 8.07
CA ASN A 97 -1.26 -0.01 8.96
C ASN A 97 -0.62 1.25 8.39
N ILE A 98 0.58 1.16 7.81
CA ILE A 98 1.22 2.30 7.14
C ILE A 98 0.33 2.78 5.98
N VAL A 99 -0.09 1.90 5.09
CA VAL A 99 -0.94 2.26 3.94
C VAL A 99 -2.28 2.84 4.39
N SER A 100 -2.95 2.19 5.35
CA SER A 100 -4.23 2.67 5.90
C SER A 100 -4.10 4.04 6.54
N ARG A 101 -3.02 4.31 7.30
CA ARG A 101 -2.80 5.63 7.89
C ARG A 101 -2.47 6.70 6.85
N CYS A 102 -1.72 6.35 5.80
CA CYS A 102 -1.41 7.27 4.71
C CYS A 102 -2.64 7.63 3.86
N VAL A 103 -3.56 6.67 3.65
CA VAL A 103 -4.73 6.83 2.76
C VAL A 103 -5.99 7.27 3.51
N LEU A 104 -6.27 6.64 4.66
CA LEU A 104 -7.51 6.81 5.44
C LEU A 104 -7.29 7.59 6.75
N GLY A 105 -6.05 7.84 7.16
CA GLY A 105 -5.74 8.54 8.42
C GLY A 105 -5.88 7.69 9.68
N ARG A 106 -6.15 6.37 9.57
CA ARG A 106 -6.41 5.47 10.72
C ARG A 106 -5.69 4.13 10.59
N ARG A 107 -5.47 3.43 11.71
CA ARG A 107 -4.93 2.05 11.69
C ARG A 107 -5.99 1.04 11.29
N THR A 108 -5.55 -0.06 10.66
CA THR A 108 -6.46 -1.15 10.24
C THR A 108 -7.03 -1.87 11.47
N GLU A 109 -6.21 -2.03 12.50
CA GLU A 109 -6.62 -2.66 13.77
C GLU A 109 -7.75 -1.86 14.43
N GLU A 110 -7.62 -0.53 14.54
CA GLU A 110 -8.66 0.37 15.09
C GLU A 110 -9.97 0.33 14.28
N ALA A 111 -9.87 0.20 12.96
CA ALA A 111 -11.04 0.04 12.09
C ALA A 111 -11.77 -1.30 12.33
N LYS A 112 -11.02 -2.40 12.50
CA LYS A 112 -11.59 -3.72 12.85
C LYS A 112 -12.25 -3.71 14.23
N TRP A 113 -11.61 -3.12 15.23
CA TRP A 113 -12.20 -2.94 16.57
C TRP A 113 -13.48 -2.10 16.51
N SER A 114 -13.47 -1.01 15.73
CA SER A 114 -14.65 -0.15 15.58
C SER A 114 -15.79 -0.87 14.87
N GLN A 115 -15.52 -1.66 13.82
CA GLN A 115 -16.54 -2.46 13.14
C GLN A 115 -17.10 -3.57 14.04
N GLN A 116 -16.26 -4.18 14.88
CA GLN A 116 -16.67 -5.25 15.79
C GLN A 116 -17.46 -4.71 17.00
N VAL A 117 -17.13 -3.51 17.49
CA VAL A 117 -17.85 -2.85 18.60
C VAL A 117 -19.14 -2.18 18.12
N TRP A 118 -19.12 -1.55 16.93
CA TRP A 118 -20.25 -0.77 16.43
C TRP A 118 -21.11 -1.49 15.38
N GLY A 119 -20.78 -2.73 15.01
CA GLY A 119 -21.64 -3.58 14.17
C GLY A 119 -22.01 -2.97 12.81
N VAL A 120 -21.20 -2.08 12.26
CA VAL A 120 -21.51 -1.40 10.99
C VAL A 120 -21.06 -2.29 9.84
N SER A 121 -22.04 -2.90 9.15
CA SER A 121 -21.87 -3.75 7.95
C SER A 121 -21.57 -2.92 6.71
#